data_AF-A0A4R1YNL2-F1
#
_entry.id   AF-A0A4R1YNL2-F1
#
_cell.length_a   1.000
_cell.length_b   1.000
_cell.length_c   1.000
_cell.angle_alpha   90.00
_cell.angle_beta   90.00
_cell.angle_gamma   90.00
#
_symmetry.space_group_name_H-M   'P 1'
#
loop_
_entity.id
_entity.type
_entity.pdbx_description
1 polymer ?
#
loop_
_entity_poly.entity_id
_entity_poly.type
_entity_poly.pdbx_seq_one_letter_code
_entity_poly.pdbx_strand_id
1 'polypeptide(L)'
;MSRALSQIVALRAALREVRRLLDNASAELDRLQGTLRAELEEGVPTPLQTPPEDLPEPSAHRRAHRPGRPPKIDTDPELRAFIRARIDRMTFIDLAEEVAKAFPPERRVGKSAIHSWWQNNRR
;
A
#
# COMPACT_ATOMS: atom_id res chain seq x y z
N MET A 1 -4.71 -30.56 -67.70
CA MET A 1 -4.79 -30.81 -66.24
C MET A 1 -6.22 -30.57 -65.76
N SER A 2 -6.82 -31.51 -65.03
CA SER A 2 -8.20 -31.38 -64.54
C SER A 2 -8.33 -30.29 -63.47
N ARG A 3 -9.41 -29.49 -63.52
CA ARG A 3 -9.76 -28.42 -62.56
C ARG A 3 -9.68 -28.88 -61.10
N ALA A 4 -10.00 -30.14 -60.83
CA ALA A 4 -9.95 -30.75 -59.51
C ALA A 4 -8.51 -30.86 -58.96
N LEU A 5 -7.52 -31.17 -59.80
CA LEU A 5 -6.11 -31.26 -59.38
C LEU A 5 -5.56 -29.88 -59.02
N SER A 6 -5.90 -28.85 -59.80
CA SER A 6 -5.51 -27.46 -59.51
C SER A 6 -6.09 -26.97 -58.17
N GLN A 7 -7.33 -27.33 -57.85
CA GLN A 7 -7.95 -27.01 -56.56
C GLN A 7 -7.27 -27.72 -55.38
N ILE A 8 -6.93 -29.01 -55.52
CA ILE A 8 -6.22 -29.77 -54.48
C ILE A 8 -4.84 -29.17 -54.19
N VAL A 9 -4.10 -28.78 -55.23
CA VAL A 9 -2.78 -28.14 -55.08
C VAL A 9 -2.90 -26.78 -54.38
N ALA A 10 -3.89 -25.97 -54.76
CA ALA A 10 -4.15 -24.67 -54.12
C ALA A 10 -4.50 -24.83 -52.64
N LEU A 11 -5.39 -25.77 -52.29
CA LEU A 11 -5.76 -26.05 -50.90
C LEU A 11 -4.57 -26.54 -50.06
N ARG A 12 -3.69 -27.38 -50.62
CA ARG A 12 -2.46 -27.80 -49.93
C ARG A 12 -1.47 -26.66 -49.73
N ALA A 13 -1.38 -25.71 -50.66
CA ALA A 13 -0.56 -24.52 -50.49
C ALA A 13 -1.12 -23.62 -49.38
N ALA A 14 -2.44 -23.40 -49.38
CA ALA A 14 -3.11 -22.62 -48.34
C ALA A 14 -2.95 -23.26 -46.94
N LEU A 15 -3.10 -24.58 -46.81
CA LEU A 15 -2.90 -25.29 -45.54
C LEU A 15 -1.46 -25.16 -45.02
N ARG A 16 -0.45 -25.25 -45.90
CA ARG A 16 0.95 -25.04 -45.52
C ARG A 16 1.19 -23.63 -45.01
N GLU A 17 0.57 -22.64 -45.64
CA GLU A 17 0.71 -21.25 -45.22
C GLU A 17 0.04 -20.99 -43.87
N VAL A 18 -1.18 -21.49 -43.66
CA VAL A 18 -1.85 -21.42 -42.35
C VAL A 18 -1.01 -22.10 -41.27
N ARG A 19 -0.41 -23.25 -41.57
CA ARG A 19 0.45 -23.93 -40.60
C ARG A 19 1.68 -23.10 -40.24
N ARG A 20 2.34 -22.51 -41.23
CA ARG A 20 3.49 -21.62 -41.04
C ARG A 20 3.14 -20.43 -40.15
N LEU A 21 1.96 -19.83 -40.35
CA LEU A 21 1.49 -18.71 -39.52
C LEU A 21 1.25 -19.14 -38.06
N LEU A 22 0.67 -20.32 -37.84
CA LEU A 22 0.47 -20.86 -36.48
C LEU A 22 1.79 -21.15 -35.77
N ASP A 23 2.76 -21.74 -36.48
CA ASP A 23 4.08 -22.04 -35.91
C ASP A 23 4.81 -20.73 -35.53
N ASN A 24 4.72 -19.69 -36.36
CA ASN A 24 5.28 -18.38 -36.06
C ASN A 24 4.61 -17.70 -34.86
N ALA A 25 3.27 -17.73 -34.79
CA ALA A 25 2.53 -17.14 -33.68
C ALA A 25 2.86 -17.83 -32.35
N SER A 26 3.02 -19.16 -32.38
CA SER A 26 3.40 -19.95 -31.21
C SER A 26 4.80 -19.58 -30.73
N ALA A 27 5.77 -19.49 -31.65
CA ALA A 27 7.13 -19.08 -31.31
C ALA A 27 7.19 -17.66 -30.72
N GLU A 28 6.33 -16.76 -31.18
CA GLU A 28 6.26 -15.39 -30.63
C GLU A 28 5.65 -15.35 -29.23
N LEU A 29 4.61 -16.15 -28.97
CA LEU A 29 4.06 -16.31 -27.62
C LEU A 29 5.10 -16.86 -26.65
N ASP A 30 5.88 -17.86 -27.06
CA ASP A 30 6.94 -18.44 -26.22
C ASP A 30 8.02 -17.41 -25.88
N ARG A 31 8.41 -16.56 -26.85
CA ARG A 31 9.35 -15.45 -26.61
C ARG A 31 8.80 -14.45 -25.60
N LEU A 32 7.57 -13.98 -25.80
CA LEU A 32 6.94 -13.01 -24.90
C LEU A 32 6.78 -13.57 -23.49
N GLN A 33 6.44 -14.85 -23.35
CA GLN A 33 6.39 -15.53 -22.05
C GLN A 33 7.77 -15.58 -21.38
N GLY A 34 8.82 -15.86 -22.16
CA GLY A 34 10.21 -15.83 -21.68
C GLY A 34 10.63 -14.45 -21.17
N THR A 35 10.33 -13.40 -21.93
CA THR A 35 10.63 -12.01 -21.55
C THR A 35 9.89 -11.61 -20.28
N LEU A 36 8.58 -11.87 -20.19
CA LEU A 36 7.79 -11.56 -19.01
C LEU A 36 8.34 -12.26 -17.75
N ARG A 37 8.76 -13.52 -17.89
CA ARG A 37 9.36 -14.28 -16.79
C ARG A 37 10.68 -13.67 -16.33
N ALA A 38 11.56 -13.32 -17.27
CA ALA A 38 12.83 -12.67 -16.95
C ALA A 38 12.60 -11.32 -16.26
N GLU A 39 11.64 -10.50 -16.74
CA GLU A 39 11.28 -9.23 -16.10
C GLU A 39 10.69 -9.42 -14.69
N LEU A 40 9.94 -10.50 -14.44
CA LEU A 40 9.45 -10.82 -13.08
C LEU A 40 10.58 -11.28 -12.16
N GLU A 41 11.56 -12.01 -12.69
CA GLU A 41 12.73 -12.47 -11.92
C GLU A 41 13.73 -11.33 -11.65
N GLU A 42 13.91 -10.39 -12.58
CA GLU A 42 14.79 -9.22 -12.44
C GLU A 42 14.12 -8.01 -11.76
N GLY A 43 12.80 -7.85 -11.94
CA GLY A 43 12.04 -6.66 -11.56
C GLY A 43 11.38 -6.70 -10.18
N VAL A 44 11.47 -7.83 -9.47
CA VAL A 44 11.08 -7.89 -8.05
C VAL A 44 12.36 -7.90 -7.21
N PRO A 45 12.90 -6.73 -6.79
CA PRO A 45 13.79 -6.73 -5.65
C PRO A 45 13.06 -7.43 -4.52
N THR A 46 13.60 -8.57 -4.09
CA THR A 46 13.06 -9.36 -2.99
C THR A 46 12.73 -8.41 -1.84
N PRO A 47 11.44 -8.20 -1.49
CA PRO A 47 11.12 -7.29 -0.42
C PRO A 47 11.58 -7.95 0.89
N LEU A 48 12.61 -7.36 1.50
CA LEU A 48 12.98 -7.50 2.91
C LEU A 48 13.53 -8.88 3.31
N GLN A 49 14.80 -9.15 2.97
CA GLN A 49 15.58 -10.20 3.64
C GLN A 49 16.19 -9.71 4.96
N THR A 50 15.39 -9.09 5.82
CA THR A 50 15.74 -9.11 7.25
C THR A 50 14.77 -10.08 7.90
N PRO A 51 15.22 -11.29 8.24
CA PRO A 51 14.41 -12.21 9.03
C PRO A 51 13.88 -11.47 10.27
N PRO A 52 12.58 -11.57 10.59
CA PRO A 52 12.03 -10.97 11.81
C PRO A 52 12.74 -11.44 13.09
N GLU A 53 13.41 -12.59 13.01
CA GLU A 53 14.16 -13.25 14.08
C GLU A 53 15.39 -12.45 14.55
N ASP A 54 15.94 -11.56 13.71
CA ASP A 54 17.06 -10.68 14.07
C ASP A 54 16.62 -9.31 14.63
N LEU A 55 15.30 -9.06 14.69
CA LEU A 55 14.76 -7.81 15.23
C LEU A 55 14.51 -7.94 16.74
N PRO A 56 14.85 -6.93 17.55
CA PRO A 56 14.58 -6.96 18.97
C PRO A 56 13.07 -7.10 19.22
N GLU A 57 12.72 -7.90 20.25
CA GLU A 57 11.36 -8.15 20.71
C GLU A 57 10.48 -6.87 20.62
N PRO A 58 9.37 -6.89 19.84
CA PRO A 58 8.58 -5.70 19.53
C PRO A 58 8.09 -4.92 20.76
N SER A 59 8.00 -5.58 21.91
CA SER A 59 7.61 -4.95 23.16
C SER A 59 8.71 -4.05 23.76
N ALA A 60 9.99 -4.43 23.65
CA ALA A 60 11.10 -3.66 24.20
C ALA A 60 11.44 -2.46 23.31
N HIS A 61 11.50 -2.68 21.99
CA HIS A 61 11.78 -1.63 21.03
C HIS A 61 10.68 -0.55 21.02
N ARG A 62 9.40 -0.94 21.04
CA ARG A 62 8.28 0.02 21.15
C ARG A 62 8.28 0.77 22.48
N ARG A 63 8.71 0.16 23.59
CA ARG A 63 8.86 0.86 24.88
C ARG A 63 9.99 1.90 24.84
N ALA A 64 11.09 1.62 24.15
CA ALA A 64 12.19 2.58 23.96
C ALA A 64 11.77 3.80 23.12
N HIS A 65 10.89 3.60 22.14
CA HIS A 65 10.30 4.68 21.34
C HIS A 65 9.18 5.44 22.03
N ARG A 66 8.61 4.90 23.13
CA ARG A 66 7.59 5.63 23.88
C ARG A 66 8.29 6.82 24.54
N PRO A 67 7.96 8.07 24.17
CA PRO A 67 8.53 9.21 24.86
C PRO A 67 8.14 9.06 26.33
N GLY A 68 9.12 9.00 27.24
CA GLY A 68 8.87 8.88 28.68
C GLY A 68 8.10 10.07 29.27
N ARG A 69 7.74 11.06 28.46
CA ARG A 69 6.94 12.22 28.82
C ARG A 69 5.45 11.94 28.52
N PRO A 70 4.56 12.11 29.52
CA PRO A 70 3.12 12.03 29.30
C PRO A 70 2.65 13.02 28.21
N PRO A 71 1.64 12.65 27.40
CA PRO A 71 1.02 13.57 26.46
C PRO A 71 0.59 14.88 27.14
N LYS A 72 0.72 15.99 26.43
CA LYS A 72 0.38 17.32 26.92
C LYS A 72 -1.06 17.44 27.46
N ILE A 73 -1.99 16.71 26.82
CA ILE A 73 -3.39 16.63 27.23
C ILE A 73 -3.53 15.96 28.61
N ASP A 74 -2.66 15.02 28.98
CA ASP A 74 -2.72 14.37 30.30
C ASP A 74 -2.16 15.26 31.41
N THR A 75 -1.20 16.11 31.08
CA THR A 75 -0.55 17.03 32.03
C THR A 75 -1.30 18.33 32.25
N ASP A 76 -2.27 18.67 31.40
CA ASP A 76 -3.04 19.92 31.45
C ASP A 76 -4.52 19.60 31.74
N PRO A 77 -4.99 19.72 33.00
CA PRO A 77 -6.36 19.36 33.38
C PRO A 77 -7.43 20.18 32.66
N GLU A 78 -7.18 21.47 32.42
CA GLU A 78 -8.12 22.36 31.75
C GLU A 78 -8.24 22.00 30.26
N LEU A 79 -7.11 21.77 29.58
CA LEU A 79 -7.10 21.32 28.19
C LEU A 79 -7.81 19.98 28.04
N ARG A 80 -7.57 19.05 28.97
CA ARG A 80 -8.23 17.74 29.00
C ARG A 80 -9.74 17.87 29.15
N ALA A 81 -10.19 18.71 30.08
CA ALA A 81 -11.62 18.97 30.30
C ALA A 81 -12.26 19.60 29.06
N PHE A 82 -11.58 20.58 28.44
CA PHE A 82 -12.03 21.24 27.23
C PHE A 82 -12.24 20.26 26.06
N ILE A 83 -11.25 19.37 25.85
CA ILE A 83 -11.29 18.33 24.82
C ILE A 83 -12.41 17.32 25.11
N ARG A 84 -12.49 16.77 26.33
CA ARG A 84 -13.54 15.79 26.70
C ARG A 84 -14.95 16.33 26.52
N ALA A 85 -15.18 17.61 26.80
CA ALA A 85 -16.50 18.21 26.66
C ALA A 85 -16.99 18.35 25.19
N ARG A 86 -16.08 18.26 24.21
CA ARG A 86 -16.35 18.57 22.79
C ARG A 86 -16.07 17.41 21.84
N ILE A 87 -15.30 16.42 22.27
CA ILE A 87 -14.80 15.35 21.40
C ILE A 87 -15.90 14.50 20.73
N ASP A 88 -17.06 14.39 21.36
CA ASP A 88 -18.21 13.63 20.82
C ASP A 88 -19.10 14.46 19.88
N ARG A 89 -18.86 15.77 19.78
CA ARG A 89 -19.72 16.71 19.04
C ARG A 89 -19.01 17.41 17.87
N MET A 90 -17.70 17.26 17.76
CA MET A 90 -16.86 17.97 16.80
C MET A 90 -15.85 17.02 16.16
N THR A 91 -15.41 17.33 14.94
CA THR A 91 -14.30 16.60 14.34
C THR A 91 -12.99 16.95 15.05
N PHE A 92 -11.96 16.10 14.92
CA PHE A 92 -10.64 16.41 15.50
C PHE A 92 -9.96 17.64 14.90
N ILE A 93 -10.36 18.04 13.68
CA ILE A 93 -9.84 19.24 13.03
C ILE A 93 -10.46 20.46 13.69
N ASP A 94 -11.80 20.53 13.73
CA ASP A 94 -12.53 21.64 14.36
C ASP A 94 -12.13 21.80 15.83
N LEU A 95 -11.96 20.68 16.54
CA LEU A 95 -11.52 20.71 17.93
C LEU A 95 -10.09 21.27 18.10
N ALA A 96 -9.17 21.00 17.16
CA ALA A 96 -7.84 21.58 17.19
C ALA A 96 -7.87 23.10 16.94
N GLU A 97 -8.77 23.56 16.07
CA GLU A 97 -8.99 24.99 15.84
C GLU A 97 -9.58 25.68 17.07
N GLU A 98 -10.58 25.07 17.71
CA GLU A 98 -11.15 25.59 18.96
C GLU A 98 -10.12 25.61 20.10
N VAL A 99 -9.25 24.60 20.18
CA VAL A 99 -8.10 24.62 21.10
C VAL A 99 -7.16 25.78 20.77
N ALA A 100 -6.90 26.05 19.48
CA ALA A 100 -6.03 27.16 19.09
C ALA A 100 -6.62 28.55 19.44
N LYS A 101 -7.95 28.69 19.42
CA LYS A 101 -8.66 29.90 19.84
C LYS A 101 -8.67 30.06 21.36
N ALA A 102 -8.88 28.98 22.11
CA ALA A 102 -9.08 29.03 23.56
C ALA A 102 -7.79 28.99 24.39
N PHE A 103 -6.69 28.46 23.86
CA PHE A 103 -5.44 28.26 24.60
C PHE A 103 -4.26 29.04 24.00
N PRO A 104 -3.32 29.52 24.84
CA PRO A 104 -2.09 30.15 24.36
C PRO A 104 -1.22 29.15 23.57
N PRO A 105 -0.36 29.61 22.64
CA PRO A 105 0.40 28.74 21.73
C PRO A 105 1.13 27.57 22.40
N GLU A 106 1.68 27.81 23.59
CA GLU A 106 2.46 26.86 24.38
C GLU A 106 1.58 25.75 24.97
N ARG A 107 0.26 25.91 24.98
CA ARG A 107 -0.74 24.94 25.48
C ARG A 107 -1.52 24.24 24.36
N ARG A 108 -1.44 24.72 23.12
CA ARG A 108 -2.17 24.14 21.97
C ARG A 108 -1.74 22.72 21.63
N VAL A 109 -2.68 21.95 21.08
CA VAL A 109 -2.46 20.61 20.51
C VAL A 109 -3.15 20.50 19.16
N GLY A 110 -2.50 19.83 18.22
CA GLY A 110 -3.06 19.60 16.89
C GLY A 110 -3.94 18.35 16.82
N LYS A 111 -4.67 18.21 15.69
CA LYS A 111 -5.56 17.08 15.38
C LYS A 111 -4.95 15.72 15.73
N SER A 112 -3.72 15.44 15.28
CA SER A 112 -3.08 14.13 15.48
C SER A 112 -2.83 13.81 16.95
N ALA A 113 -2.49 14.82 17.76
CA ALA A 113 -2.29 14.63 19.20
C ALA A 113 -3.62 14.32 19.90
N ILE A 114 -4.71 14.99 19.51
CA ILE A 114 -6.06 14.75 20.02
C ILE A 114 -6.53 13.33 19.63
N HIS A 115 -6.37 12.94 18.36
CA HIS A 115 -6.74 11.61 17.88
C HIS A 115 -6.00 10.50 18.64
N SER A 116 -4.66 10.58 18.72
CA SER A 116 -3.86 9.57 19.40
C SER A 116 -4.18 9.49 20.89
N TRP A 117 -4.39 10.63 21.55
CA TRP A 117 -4.81 10.67 22.95
C TRP A 117 -6.18 10.00 23.15
N TRP A 118 -7.15 10.28 22.27
CA TRP A 118 -8.48 9.68 22.34
C TRP A 118 -8.43 8.16 22.17
N GLN A 119 -7.74 7.66 21.13
CA GLN A 119 -7.61 6.22 20.90
C GLN A 119 -7.00 5.47 22.10
N ASN A 120 -6.03 6.08 22.78
CA ASN A 120 -5.39 5.48 23.96
C ASN A 120 -6.27 5.51 25.22
N ASN A 121 -7.24 6.43 25.30
CA ASN A 121 -8.09 6.65 26.48
C ASN A 121 -9.52 6.10 26.32
N ARG A 122 -9.86 5.48 25.18
CA ARG A 122 -11.17 4.87 24.91
C ARG A 122 -11.38 3.47 25.53
N ARG A 123 -10.44 3.00 26.33
CA ARG A 123 -10.52 1.68 26.99
C ARG A 123 -11.36 1.73 28.25
#